data_AF-A0A8S3A0F2-F1
#
_entry.id   AF-A0A8S3A0F2-F1
#
_cell.length_a   1.000
_cell.length_b   1.000
_cell.length_c   1.000
_cell.angle_alpha   90.00
_cell.angle_beta   90.00
_cell.angle_gamma   90.00
#
_symmetry.space_group_name_H-M   'P 1'
#
loop_
_entity.id
_entity.type
_entity.pdbx_description
1 polymer ?
#
loop_
_entity_poly.entity_id
_entity_poly.type
_entity_poly.pdbx_seq_one_letter_code
_entity_poly.pdbx_strand_id
1 'polypeptide(L)' 'SVNTYKFISRDDEISYVRFHVKSNQGINSIDPTKALVLAGLDSDYATRDLYNTICINKELPSWTVCIQQMNEQEMKNSLF' A
#
# COMPACT_ATOMS: atom_id res chain seq x y z
N SER A 1 -3.34 1.20 -4.47
CA SER A 1 -4.18 2.18 -5.18
C SER A 1 -5.51 1.57 -5.54
N VAL A 2 -6.61 2.30 -5.34
CA VAL A 2 -7.94 1.93 -5.86
C VAL A 2 -8.11 2.43 -7.30
N ASN A 3 -7.54 3.60 -7.62
CA ASN A 3 -7.65 4.23 -8.92
C ASN A 3 -6.67 3.63 -9.95
N THR A 4 -7.12 3.60 -11.20
CA THR A 4 -6.33 3.27 -12.38
C THR A 4 -5.71 4.54 -12.95
N TYR A 5 -4.41 4.50 -13.23
CA TYR A 5 -3.67 5.60 -13.84
C TYR A 5 -3.27 5.24 -15.27
N LYS A 6 -3.00 6.25 -16.10
CA LYS A 6 -2.43 6.07 -17.44
C LYS A 6 -0.93 6.34 -17.38
N PHE A 7 -0.12 5.38 -17.81
CA PHE A 7 1.26 5.62 -18.21
C PHE A 7 1.30 5.94 -19.69
N ILE A 8 2.05 6.97 -20.04
CA ILE A 8 2.35 7.37 -21.41
C ILE A 8 3.84 7.09 -21.61
N SER A 9 4.17 6.23 -22.57
CA SER A 9 5.56 5.94 -22.92
C SER A 9 6.18 7.10 -23.71
N ARG A 10 7.49 7.02 -23.99
CA ARG A 10 8.15 8.02 -24.87
C ARG A 10 7.64 7.97 -26.31
N ASP A 11 7.02 6.86 -26.70
CA ASP A 11 6.48 6.60 -28.04
C ASP A 11 4.95 6.89 -28.09
N ASP A 12 4.43 7.68 -27.14
CA ASP A 12 3.01 8.02 -26.99
C ASP A 12 2.05 6.83 -26.79
N GLU A 13 2.55 5.67 -26.41
CA GLU A 13 1.72 4.51 -26.10
C GLU A 13 1.11 4.61 -24.69
N ILE A 14 -0.21 4.35 -24.60
CA ILE A 14 -0.96 4.42 -23.34
C ILE A 14 -1.09 3.02 -22.73
N SER A 15 -0.61 2.86 -21.50
CA SER A 15 -0.84 1.67 -20.68
C SER A 15 -1.62 2.05 -19.42
N TYR A 16 -2.61 1.22 -19.05
CA TYR A 16 -3.36 1.40 -17.81
C TYR A 16 -2.64 0.68 -16.69
N VAL A 17 -2.43 1.36 -15.56
CA VAL A 17 -1.72 0.80 -14.42
C VAL A 17 -2.46 0.95 -13.12
N ARG A 18 -2.25 -0.04 -12.26
CA ARG A 18 -2.64 0.01 -10.85
C ARG A 18 -1.41 -0.22 -9.99
N PHE A 19 -1.19 0.71 -9.06
CA PHE A 19 -0.11 0.62 -8.09
C PHE A 19 -0.53 -0.19 -6.87
N HIS A 20 0.32 -1.14 -6.50
CA HIS A 20 0.21 -1.95 -5.29
C HIS A 20 1.45 -1.72 -4.43
N VAL A 21 1.25 -1.32 -3.18
CA VAL A 21 2.35 -1.13 -2.21
C VAL A 21 2.25 -2.27 -1.22
N LYS A 22 3.22 -3.19 -1.25
CA LYS A 22 3.25 -4.37 -0.38
C LYS A 22 4.23 -4.16 0.76
N SER A 23 3.76 -4.26 1.99
CA SER A 23 4.58 -4.26 3.20
C SER A 23 5.50 -5.48 3.22
N ASN A 24 6.80 -5.27 3.47
CA ASN A 24 7.74 -6.37 3.66
C ASN A 24 7.75 -6.88 5.12
N GLN A 25 7.07 -6.19 6.04
CA GLN A 25 6.92 -6.60 7.45
C GLN A 25 5.81 -7.66 7.63
N GLY A 26 5.11 -8.01 6.55
CA GLY A 26 3.89 -8.81 6.58
C GLY A 26 2.64 -7.95 6.74
N ILE A 27 1.48 -8.61 6.73
CA ILE A 27 0.17 -8.00 6.95
C ILE A 27 -0.37 -8.57 8.26
N ASN A 28 -0.28 -7.76 9.32
CA ASN A 28 -0.82 -8.10 10.63
C ASN A 28 -1.85 -7.03 11.02
N SER A 29 -3.02 -7.49 11.46
CA SER A 29 -4.10 -6.62 11.92
C SER A 29 -4.29 -6.79 13.42
N ILE A 30 -4.62 -5.69 14.10
CA ILE A 30 -4.94 -5.71 15.52
C ILE A 30 -6.33 -6.32 15.70
N ASP A 31 -6.52 -7.13 16.75
CA ASP A 31 -7.83 -7.62 17.14
C ASP A 31 -8.80 -6.44 17.39
N PRO A 32 -10.04 -6.46 16.85
CA PRO A 32 -10.97 -5.35 16.96
C PRO A 32 -11.24 -4.91 18.41
N THR A 33 -11.28 -5.85 19.36
CA THR A 33 -11.54 -5.55 20.78
C THR A 33 -10.37 -4.80 21.39
N LYS A 34 -9.13 -5.21 21.07
CA LYS A 34 -7.91 -4.52 21.50
C LYS A 34 -7.78 -3.15 20.85
N ALA A 35 -8.15 -3.04 19.57
CA ALA A 35 -8.12 -1.77 18.84
C ALA A 35 -9.04 -0.72 19.47
N LEU A 36 -10.24 -1.12 19.94
CA LEU A 36 -11.16 -0.22 20.62
C LEU A 36 -10.57 0.34 21.93
N VAL A 37 -9.91 -0.52 22.70
CA VAL A 37 -9.25 -0.11 23.96
C VAL A 37 -8.06 0.80 23.68
N LEU A 38 -7.22 0.44 22.70
CA LEU A 38 -6.07 1.25 22.31
C LEU A 38 -6.50 2.62 21.77
N ALA A 39 -7.59 2.70 21.00
CA ALA A 39 -8.10 3.97 20.49
C ALA A 39 -8.50 4.96 21.60
N GLY A 40 -8.95 4.45 22.76
CA GLY A 40 -9.32 5.28 23.91
C GLY A 40 -8.17 5.62 24.86
N LEU A 41 -7.22 4.71 25.03
CA LEU A 41 -6.08 4.88 25.95
C LEU A 41 -4.87 5.54 25.29
N ASP A 42 -4.68 5.31 23.99
CA ASP A 42 -3.48 5.67 23.25
C ASP A 42 -3.78 5.83 21.76
N SER A 43 -4.31 7.01 21.41
CA SER A 43 -4.62 7.35 20.01
C SER A 43 -3.38 7.38 19.10
N ASP A 44 -2.19 7.54 19.67
CA ASP A 44 -0.93 7.68 18.94
C ASP A 44 -0.16 6.36 18.81
N TYR A 45 -0.77 5.24 19.20
CA TYR A 45 -0.15 3.92 19.20
C TYR A 45 0.58 3.59 17.89
N ALA A 46 -0.04 3.83 16.73
CA ALA A 46 0.56 3.54 15.42
C ALA A 46 1.76 4.44 15.09
N THR A 47 1.69 5.73 15.44
CA THR A 47 2.81 6.67 15.23
C THR A 47 3.98 6.32 16.14
N ARG A 48 3.70 6.00 17.41
CA ARG A 48 4.73 5.58 18.37
C ARG A 48 5.38 4.26 17.96
N ASP A 49 4.61 3.30 17.48
CA ASP A 49 5.12 2.02 16.98
C ASP A 49 6.10 2.23 15.83
N LEU A 50 5.72 3.06 14.84
CA LEU A 50 6.60 3.40 13.73
C LEU A 50 7.88 4.10 14.20
N TYR A 51 7.76 5.09 15.09
CA TYR A 51 8.91 5.81 15.64
C TYR A 51 9.85 4.87 16.40
N ASN A 52 9.30 4.04 17.29
CA ASN A 52 10.09 3.09 18.08
C ASN A 52 10.80 2.09 17.16
N THR A 53 10.13 1.61 16.12
CA THR A 53 10.72 0.69 15.13
C THR A 53 11.93 1.32 14.44
N ILE A 54 11.80 2.57 13.96
CA ILE A 54 12.87 3.27 13.25
C ILE A 54 13.99 3.72 14.19
N CYS A 55 13.64 4.40 15.29
CA CYS A 55 14.60 5.11 16.13
C CYS A 55 15.21 4.24 17.23
N ILE A 56 14.43 3.34 17.83
CA ILE A 56 14.88 2.50 18.95
C ILE A 56 15.41 1.17 18.42
N ASN A 57 14.61 0.47 17.61
CA ASN A 57 14.96 -0.86 17.11
C ASN A 57 15.92 -0.80 15.91
N LYS A 58 16.10 0.38 15.31
CA LYS A 58 16.90 0.60 14.09
C LYS A 58 16.46 -0.29 12.93
N GLU A 59 15.19 -0.69 12.93
CA GLU A 59 14.58 -1.46 11.86
C GLU A 59 13.91 -0.48 10.90
N LEU A 60 14.36 -0.46 9.65
CA LEU A 60 13.79 0.40 8.62
C LEU A 60 12.67 -0.37 7.92
N PRO A 61 11.40 0.02 8.11
CA PRO A 61 10.33 -0.59 7.36
C PRO A 61 10.51 -0.27 5.87
N SER A 62 10.27 -1.29 5.05
CA SER A 62 10.37 -1.24 3.60
C SER A 62 9.11 -1.77 2.95
N TRP A 63 8.81 -1.23 1.76
CA TRP A 63 7.67 -1.62 0.95
C TRP A 63 8.12 -1.91 -0.49
N THR A 64 7.58 -2.98 -1.06
CA THR A 64 7.76 -3.32 -2.47
C THR A 64 6.63 -2.69 -3.28
N VAL A 65 6.97 -1.80 -4.21
CA VAL A 65 6.00 -1.19 -5.13
C VAL A 65 5.87 -2.06 -6.36
N CYS A 66 4.69 -2.64 -6.56
CA CYS A 66 4.35 -3.43 -7.74
C CYS A 66 3.39 -2.65 -8.63
N ILE A 67 3.59 -2.76 -9.95
CA ILE A 67 2.71 -2.17 -10.95
C ILE A 67 2.01 -3.31 -11.66
N GLN A 68 0.69 -3.28 -11.64
CA GLN A 68 -0.12 -4.12 -12.52
C GLN A 68 -0.41 -3.30 -13.77
N GLN A 69 0.16 -3.71 -14.90
CA GLN A 69 -0.01 -3.05 -16.20
C GLN A 69 -0.97 -3.86 -17.07
N MET A 70 -1.86 -3.15 -17.76
CA MET A 70 -2.82 -3.71 -18.70
C MET A 70 -2.85 -2.83 -19.95
N ASN A 71 -2.81 -3.45 -21.12
CA ASN A 71 -2.93 -2.72 -22.39
C ASN A 71 -4.39 -2.35 -22.69
N GLU A 72 -4.63 -1.44 -23.64
CA GLU A 72 -5.98 -0.95 -23.92
C GLU A 72 -6.94 -2.05 -24.39
N GLN A 73 -6.44 -3.05 -25.11
CA GLN A 73 -7.24 -4.18 -25.60
C GLN A 73 -7.71 -5.07 -24.45
N GLU A 74 -6.81 -5.40 -23.51
CA GLU A 74 -7.13 -6.14 -22.30
C GLU A 74 -8.09 -5.36 -21.40
N MET A 75 -7.95 -4.03 -21.31
CA MET A 75 -8.89 -3.20 -20.53
C MET A 75 -10.30 -3.24 -21.11
N LYS A 76 -10.44 -3.15 -22.45
CA LYS A 76 -11.75 -3.22 -23.12
C LYS A 76 -12.43 -4.58 -22.98
N ASN A 77 -11.64 -5.64 -22.81
CA ASN A 77 -12.12 -7.01 -22.63
C ASN A 77 -12.27 -7.43 -21.16
N SER A 78 -11.91 -6.56 -20.22
CA SER A 78 -12.14 -6.79 -18.79
C SER A 78 -13.64 -6.77 -18.50
N LEU A 79 -14.12 -7.78 -17.76
CA LEU A 79 -15.51 -7.90 -17.32
C LEU A 79 -15.87 -6.94 -16.16
N PHE A 80 -14.92 -6.12 -15.71
CA PHE A 80 -15.08 -5.06 -14.72
C PHE A 80 -14.34 -3.80 -15.15
#